data_AF-A0ABC8R054-F1
#
_entry.id   AF-A0ABC8R054-F1
#
_cell.length_a   1.000
_cell.length_b   1.000
_cell.length_c   1.000
_cell.angle_alpha   90.00
_cell.angle_beta   90.00
_cell.angle_gamma   90.00
#
_symmetry.space_group_name_H-M   'P 1'
#
loop_
_entity.id
_entity.type
_entity.pdbx_description
1 polymer ?
#
loop_
_entity_poly.entity_id
_entity_poly.type
_entity_poly.pdbx_seq_one_letter_code
_entity_poly.pdbx_strand_id
1 'polypeptide(L)'
;RVIDNSRPSEEQNLVTWAQPLFKDKRMFHLMADPLLEGNYPIKGLYQALAIAAMCLQEEASVRPLISDVVTALEYLSVNKIDEAEAEESV
;
A
#
# COMPACT_ATOMS: atom_id res chain seq x y z
N ARG A 1 1.25 12.89 -8.36
CA ARG A 1 1.99 13.92 -7.57
C ARG A 1 1.52 13.79 -6.12
N VAL A 2 2.39 14.00 -5.12
CA VAL A 2 2.01 13.87 -3.69
C VAL A 2 1.09 14.99 -3.20
N ILE A 3 1.10 16.14 -3.88
CA ILE A 3 0.20 17.26 -3.63
C ILE A 3 -0.89 17.29 -4.69
N ASP A 4 -2.15 17.27 -4.25
CA ASP A 4 -3.36 17.41 -5.06
C ASP A 4 -4.13 18.67 -4.66
N ASN A 5 -4.03 19.72 -5.47
CA ASN A 5 -4.68 21.01 -5.20
C ASN A 5 -6.20 20.99 -5.40
N SER A 6 -6.76 19.91 -5.98
CA SER A 6 -8.21 19.77 -6.14
C SER A 6 -8.92 19.30 -4.87
N ARG A 7 -8.16 18.80 -3.89
CA ARG A 7 -8.66 18.33 -2.59
C ARG A 7 -8.75 19.44 -1.54
N PRO A 8 -9.55 19.25 -0.47
CA PRO A 8 -9.55 20.12 0.71
C PRO A 8 -8.13 20.29 1.27
N SER A 9 -7.83 21.45 1.86
CA SER A 9 -6.49 21.81 2.32
C SER A 9 -5.79 20.74 3.18
N GLU A 10 -6.56 20.05 4.04
CA GLU A 10 -6.06 19.02 4.96
C GLU A 10 -5.71 17.70 4.25
N GLU A 11 -6.24 17.48 3.04
CA GLU A 11 -6.02 16.26 2.25
C GLU A 11 -5.11 16.47 1.03
N GLN A 12 -4.66 17.71 0.80
CA GLN A 12 -3.84 18.01 -0.38
C GLN A 12 -2.55 17.21 -0.38
N ASN A 13 -1.92 17.03 0.78
CA ASN A 13 -0.74 16.20 0.93
C ASN A 13 -1.14 14.76 1.26
N LEU A 14 -0.91 13.86 0.30
CA LEU A 14 -1.27 12.45 0.43
C LEU A 14 -0.64 11.76 1.65
N VAL A 15 0.61 12.12 1.99
CA VAL A 15 1.31 11.53 3.15
C VAL A 15 0.65 11.99 4.44
N THR A 16 0.35 13.28 4.56
CA THR A 16 -0.33 13.84 5.75
C THR A 16 -1.72 13.24 5.93
N TRP A 17 -2.48 13.09 4.85
CA TRP A 17 -3.79 12.44 4.86
C TRP A 17 -3.72 10.95 5.26
N ALA A 18 -2.72 10.23 4.75
CA ALA A 18 -2.55 8.79 4.99
C ALA A 18 -2.02 8.46 6.39
N GLN A 19 -1.24 9.35 7.01
CA GLN A 19 -0.57 9.12 8.29
C GLN A 19 -1.48 8.61 9.43
N PRO A 20 -2.68 9.16 9.69
CA PRO A 20 -3.59 8.60 10.68
C PRO A 20 -4.11 7.21 10.31
N LEU A 21 -4.27 6.91 9.02
CA LEU A 21 -4.84 5.65 8.53
C LEU A 21 -3.87 4.48 8.68
N PHE A 22 -2.56 4.72 8.60
CA PHE A 22 -1.53 3.70 8.86
C PHE A 22 -1.58 3.10 10.27
N LYS A 23 -2.22 3.77 11.24
CA LYS A 23 -2.31 3.32 12.64
C LYS A 23 -3.38 2.26 12.87
N ASP A 24 -4.37 2.15 11.99
CA ASP A 24 -5.46 1.19 12.12
C ASP A 24 -5.62 0.38 10.83
N LYS A 25 -5.27 -0.91 10.89
CA LYS A 25 -5.41 -1.83 9.75
C LYS A 25 -6.85 -1.89 9.22
N ARG A 26 -7.85 -1.63 10.05
CA ARG A 26 -9.26 -1.60 9.62
C ARG A 26 -9.53 -0.46 8.64
N MET A 27 -8.71 0.59 8.66
CA MET A 27 -8.85 1.77 7.78
C MET A 27 -8.09 1.63 6.46
N PHE A 28 -7.32 0.57 6.25
CA PHE A 28 -6.49 0.40 5.06
C PHE A 28 -7.30 0.40 3.76
N HIS A 29 -8.54 -0.09 3.80
CA HIS A 29 -9.45 -0.06 2.65
C HIS A 29 -9.77 1.37 2.17
N LEU A 30 -9.71 2.38 3.04
CA LEU A 30 -9.92 3.79 2.68
C LEU A 30 -8.77 4.36 1.86
N MET A 31 -7.61 3.68 1.85
CA MET A 31 -6.41 4.08 1.12
C MET A 31 -6.29 3.42 -0.25
N ALA A 32 -7.17 2.46 -0.57
CA ALA A 32 -7.21 1.85 -1.88
C ALA A 32 -7.75 2.87 -2.91
N ASP A 33 -7.30 2.74 -4.16
CA ASP A 33 -7.82 3.57 -5.24
C ASP A 33 -9.33 3.25 -5.45
N PRO A 34 -10.23 4.25 -5.35
CA PRO A 34 -11.66 4.05 -5.57
C PRO A 34 -11.99 3.45 -6.93
N LEU A 35 -11.16 3.69 -7.97
CA LEU A 35 -11.36 3.16 -9.32
C LEU A 35 -11.12 1.65 -9.41
N LEU A 36 -10.51 1.04 -8.39
CA LEU A 36 -10.40 -0.41 -8.31
C LEU A 36 -11.71 -1.06 -7.87
N GLU A 37 -12.66 -0.32 -7.30
CA GLU A 37 -13.98 -0.82 -6.90
C GLU A 37 -13.92 -2.08 -6.00
N GLY A 38 -12.89 -2.17 -5.14
CA GLY A 38 -12.67 -3.33 -4.28
C GLY A 38 -12.01 -4.53 -4.98
N ASN A 39 -11.69 -4.42 -6.26
CA ASN A 39 -11.12 -5.48 -7.10
C ASN A 39 -9.60 -5.58 -6.91
N TYR A 40 -9.19 -5.95 -5.70
CA TYR A 40 -7.80 -6.16 -5.32
C TYR A 40 -7.71 -7.17 -4.16
N PRO A 41 -6.61 -7.93 -4.07
CA PRO A 41 -6.40 -8.82 -2.93
C PRO A 41 -6.16 -8.00 -1.65
N ILE A 42 -7.03 -8.18 -0.64
CA ILE A 42 -6.93 -7.44 0.64
C ILE A 42 -5.56 -7.66 1.31
N LYS A 43 -5.06 -8.90 1.29
CA LYS A 43 -3.72 -9.23 1.82
C LYS A 43 -2.63 -8.45 1.07
N GLY A 44 -2.74 -8.36 -0.25
CA GLY A 44 -1.80 -7.63 -1.08
C GLY A 44 -1.80 -6.13 -0.79
N LEU A 45 -2.98 -5.54 -0.60
CA LEU A 45 -3.10 -4.13 -0.17
C LEU A 45 -2.38 -3.91 1.17
N TYR A 46 -2.56 -4.82 2.13
CA TYR A 46 -1.97 -4.68 3.47
C TYR A 46 -0.44 -4.76 3.42
N GLN A 47 0.09 -5.66 2.60
CA GLN A 47 1.53 -5.79 2.36
C GLN A 47 2.10 -4.56 1.65
N ALA A 48 1.42 -4.06 0.61
CA ALA A 48 1.82 -2.84 -0.11
C ALA A 48 1.88 -1.62 0.83
N LEU A 49 0.85 -1.45 1.67
CA LEU A 49 0.80 -0.38 2.66
C LEU A 49 1.90 -0.53 3.72
N ALA A 50 2.24 -1.75 4.15
CA ALA A 50 3.36 -1.97 5.06
C ALA A 50 4.70 -1.55 4.43
N ILE A 51 4.94 -1.89 3.15
CA ILE A 51 6.13 -1.46 2.41
C ILE A 51 6.18 0.07 2.33
N ALA A 52 5.06 0.71 1.98
CA ALA A 52 4.96 2.17 1.93
C ALA A 52 5.24 2.82 3.29
N ALA A 53 4.68 2.28 4.39
CA ALA A 53 4.90 2.79 5.73
C ALA A 53 6.36 2.71 6.20
N MET A 54 7.09 1.66 5.81
CA MET A 54 8.53 1.55 6.06
C MET A 54 9.33 2.58 5.27
N CYS A 55 8.93 2.86 4.02
CA CYS A 55 9.59 3.86 3.18
C CYS A 55 9.35 5.30 3.65
N LEU A 56 8.19 5.56 4.27
CA LEU A 56 7.75 6.88 4.72
C LEU A 56 8.17 7.22 6.16
N GLN A 57 9.01 6.40 6.80
CA GLN A 57 9.52 6.71 8.14
C GLN A 57 10.22 8.07 8.16
N GLU A 58 9.99 8.86 9.21
CA GLU A 58 10.60 10.18 9.38
C GLU A 58 12.13 10.07 9.41
N GLU A 59 12.64 9.14 10.23
CA GLU A 59 14.06 8.85 10.33
C GLU A 59 14.57 8.06 9.13
N ALA A 60 15.59 8.59 8.46
CA ALA A 60 16.15 7.97 7.26
C ALA A 60 16.83 6.63 7.55
N SER A 61 17.38 6.44 8.76
CA SER A 61 18.12 5.24 9.17
C SER A 61 17.26 3.99 9.30
N VAL A 62 15.94 4.14 9.45
CA VAL A 62 14.99 3.02 9.55
C VAL A 62 14.26 2.75 8.24
N ARG A 63 14.49 3.56 7.20
CA ARG A 63 13.96 3.30 5.86
C ARG A 63 14.72 2.13 5.24
N PRO A 64 14.04 1.20 4.55
CA PRO A 64 14.69 0.06 3.93
C PRO A 64 15.59 0.47 2.76
N LEU A 65 16.56 -0.39 2.42
CA LEU A 65 17.30 -0.22 1.18
C LEU A 65 16.38 -0.45 -0.02
N ILE A 66 16.65 0.22 -1.14
CA ILE A 66 15.82 0.07 -2.34
C ILE A 66 15.84 -1.37 -2.87
N SER A 67 16.93 -2.11 -2.66
CA SER A 67 17.02 -3.54 -2.97
C SER A 67 16.01 -4.39 -2.18
N ASP A 68 15.80 -4.06 -0.91
CA ASP A 68 14.86 -4.76 -0.05
C ASP A 68 13.42 -4.42 -0.44
N VAL A 69 13.16 -3.16 -0.83
CA VAL A 69 11.86 -2.72 -1.36
C VAL A 69 11.52 -3.46 -2.65
N VAL A 70 12.47 -3.55 -3.60
CA VAL A 70 12.28 -4.30 -4.85
C VAL A 70 11.98 -5.77 -4.54
N THR A 71 12.76 -6.40 -3.69
CA THR A 71 12.55 -7.80 -3.27
C THR A 71 11.14 -7.99 -2.68
N ALA A 72 10.72 -7.12 -1.77
CA ALA A 72 9.40 -7.20 -1.15
C ALA A 72 8.26 -7.02 -2.16
N LEU A 73 8.43 -6.12 -3.15
CA LEU A 73 7.46 -5.91 -4.22
C LEU A 73 7.41 -7.08 -5.21
N GLU A 74 8.54 -7.72 -5.49
CA GLU A 74 8.60 -8.95 -6.29
C GLU A 74 7.77 -10.05 -5.63
N TYR A 75 7.98 -10.34 -4.34
CA TYR A 75 7.15 -11.31 -3.59
C TYR A 75 5.66 -10.95 -3.61
N LEU A 76 5.32 -9.66 -3.48
CA LEU A 76 3.94 -9.20 -3.56
C LEU A 76 3.31 -9.46 -4.94
N SER A 77 4.09 -9.31 -6.02
CA SER A 77 3.63 -9.55 -7.39
C SER A 77 3.52 -11.03 -7.75
N VAL A 78 4.41 -11.88 -7.19
CA VAL A 78 4.46 -13.32 -7.48
C VAL A 78 3.33 -14.07 -6.78
N ASN A 79 2.86 -13.60 -5.61
CA ASN A 79 1.69 -14.16 -4.92
C ASN A 79 0.36 -14.05 -5.72
N LYS A 80 0.35 -13.42 -6.91
CA LYS A 80 -0.78 -13.50 -7.85
C LYS A 80 -0.83 -14.81 -8.64
N ILE A 81 0.27 -15.56 -8.73
CA ILE A 81 0.35 -16.78 -9.55
C ILE A 81 -0.18 -17.99 -8.76
N ASP A 82 0.06 -18.05 -7.45
CA ASP A 82 -0.28 -19.24 -6.66
C ASP A 82 -1.75 -19.27 -6.17
N GLU A 83 -2.41 -18.12 -5.99
CA GLU A 83 -3.85 -18.09 -5.63
C GLU A 83 -4.75 -18.36 -6.86
N ALA A 84 -4.30 -18.05 -8.09
CA ALA A 84 -5.04 -18.34 -9.32
C ALA A 84 -5.00 -19.83 -9.72
N GLU A 85 -3.91 -20.55 -9.41
CA GLU A 85 -3.82 -22.00 -9.64
C GLU A 85 -4.57 -22.83 -8.59
N ALA A 86 -4.85 -22.26 -7.40
CA ALA A 86 -5.58 -22.96 -6.34
C ALA A 86 -7.10 -23.00 -6.55
N GLU A 87 -7.69 -22.03 -7.28
CA GLU A 87 -9.14 -21.98 -7.58
C GLU A 87 -9.54 -22.82 -8.80
N GLU A 88 -8.59 -23.28 -9.62
CA GLU A 88 -8.84 -24.14 -10.79
C GLU A 88 -8.77 -25.64 -10.47
N SER A 89 -8.59 -25.99 -9.18
CA SER A 89 -8.48 -27.38 -8.69
C SER A 89 -9.62 -27.85 -7.77
N VAL A 90 -10.74 -27.11 -7.70
CA VAL A 90 -11.97 -27.52 -7.00
C VAL A 90 -13.11 -27.76 -7.97
#